data_AF-A0A9D2GFL9-F1
#
_entry.id   AF-A0A9D2GFL9-F1
#
_cell.length_a   1.000
_cell.length_b   1.000
_cell.length_c   1.000
_cell.angle_alpha   90.00
_cell.angle_beta   90.00
_cell.angle_gamma   90.00
#
_symmetry.space_group_name_H-M   'P 1'
#
loop_
_entity.id
_entity.type
_entity.pdbx_description
1 polymer ?
#
loop_
_entity_poly.entity_id
_entity_poly.type
_entity_poly.pdbx_seq_one_letter_code
_entity_poly.pdbx_strand_id
1 'polypeptide(L)'
;LGKVKVEFTGDIYNYYFVKTGEYKGAGFGSHAYKENTYEEREDGEKVFIEDGKYIYLEGRRMTADEDLKYEAYSAWGEEAKTGDDVTDGDFYLINTSGSIQKNRRNLKDREDNYYCTDSDGVITYFGTEECENHNRDEKHE
;
A
#
# COMPACT_ATOMS: atom_id res chain seq x y z
N LEU A 1 -19.05 -1.70 2.42
CA LEU A 1 -18.44 -1.94 1.10
C LEU A 1 -18.38 -3.44 0.75
N GLY A 2 -18.13 -3.80 -0.51
CA GLY A 2 -18.23 -5.14 -1.07
C GLY A 2 -16.94 -5.60 -1.71
N LYS A 3 -16.38 -6.70 -1.20
CA LYS A 3 -15.17 -7.31 -1.72
C LYS A 3 -15.54 -8.35 -2.77
N VAL A 4 -14.94 -8.25 -3.95
CA VAL A 4 -15.15 -9.16 -5.08
C VAL A 4 -13.80 -9.74 -5.48
N LYS A 5 -13.75 -11.04 -5.72
CA LYS A 5 -12.58 -11.70 -6.31
C LYS A 5 -12.89 -11.94 -7.79
N VAL A 6 -12.01 -11.46 -8.66
CA VAL A 6 -12.06 -11.68 -10.10
C VAL A 6 -10.89 -12.58 -10.47
N GLU A 7 -11.17 -13.69 -11.13
CA GLU A 7 -10.14 -14.56 -11.69
C GLU A 7 -10.14 -14.37 -13.20
N PHE A 8 -8.99 -14.00 -13.75
CA PHE A 8 -8.82 -13.76 -15.18
C PHE A 8 -7.49 -14.33 -15.63
N THR A 9 -7.51 -15.18 -16.65
CA THR A 9 -6.29 -15.81 -17.22
C THR A 9 -5.39 -16.54 -16.20
N GLY A 10 -5.94 -16.99 -15.07
CA GLY A 10 -5.19 -17.64 -13.99
C GLY A 10 -4.75 -16.68 -12.87
N ASP A 11 -4.86 -15.38 -13.10
CA ASP A 11 -4.54 -14.35 -12.12
C ASP A 11 -5.76 -14.01 -11.26
N ILE A 12 -5.50 -13.65 -10.01
CA ILE A 12 -6.53 -13.30 -9.05
C ILE A 12 -6.42 -11.82 -8.69
N TYR A 13 -7.48 -11.08 -9.02
CA TYR A 13 -7.65 -9.68 -8.67
C TYR A 13 -8.70 -9.54 -7.57
N ASN A 14 -8.43 -8.69 -6.60
CA ASN A 14 -9.36 -8.40 -5.52
C ASN A 14 -9.85 -6.97 -5.68
N TYR A 15 -11.16 -6.79 -5.68
CA TYR A 15 -11.80 -5.50 -5.84
C TYR A 15 -12.64 -5.12 -4.63
N TYR A 16 -12.80 -3.82 -4.41
CA TYR A 16 -13.58 -3.26 -3.33
C TYR A 16 -14.50 -2.15 -3.82
N PHE A 17 -15.81 -2.35 -3.66
CA PHE A 17 -16.85 -1.47 -4.17
C PHE A 17 -17.73 -0.89 -3.07
N VAL A 18 -18.20 0.33 -3.27
CA VAL A 18 -19.20 0.99 -2.42
C VAL A 18 -20.51 0.20 -2.49
N LYS A 19 -21.09 -0.15 -1.34
CA LYS A 19 -22.31 -0.99 -1.26
C LYS A 19 -23.61 -0.20 -1.10
N THR A 20 -23.51 1.05 -0.67
CA THR A 20 -24.62 1.87 -0.16
C THR A 20 -24.44 3.32 -0.58
N GLY A 21 -25.49 4.12 -0.46
CA GLY A 21 -25.45 5.54 -0.84
C GLY A 21 -25.56 5.77 -2.35
N GLU A 22 -25.43 7.03 -2.75
CA GLU A 22 -25.56 7.50 -4.13
C GLU A 22 -24.53 6.85 -5.07
N TYR A 23 -23.32 6.62 -4.56
CA TYR A 23 -22.19 6.09 -5.31
C TYR A 23 -22.04 4.57 -5.21
N LYS A 24 -23.13 3.84 -4.93
CA LYS A 24 -23.12 2.37 -4.91
C LYS A 24 -22.58 1.81 -6.23
N GLY A 25 -21.61 0.90 -6.13
CA GLY A 25 -20.92 0.28 -7.27
C GLY A 25 -19.64 1.01 -7.69
N ALA A 26 -19.36 2.20 -7.17
CA ALA A 26 -18.06 2.86 -7.37
C ALA A 26 -16.94 2.06 -6.71
N GLY A 27 -15.75 2.06 -7.33
CA GLY A 27 -14.54 1.49 -6.74
C GLY A 27 -14.04 2.34 -5.58
N PHE A 28 -13.59 1.70 -4.51
CA PHE A 28 -12.81 2.37 -3.47
C PHE A 28 -11.42 2.73 -4.01
N GLY A 29 -10.88 3.86 -3.60
CA GLY A 29 -9.64 4.41 -4.15
C GLY A 29 -9.83 5.16 -5.46
N SER A 30 -10.91 5.95 -5.56
CA SER A 30 -11.22 6.73 -6.77
C SER A 30 -10.80 8.19 -6.63
N HIS A 31 -10.07 8.70 -7.62
CA HIS A 31 -9.64 10.11 -7.68
C HIS A 31 -10.79 11.10 -7.89
N ALA A 32 -12.00 10.62 -8.16
CA ALA A 32 -13.21 11.44 -8.18
C ALA A 32 -13.65 11.88 -6.76
N TYR A 33 -13.02 11.35 -5.70
CA TYR A 33 -13.28 11.65 -4.29
C TYR A 33 -14.77 11.68 -3.95
N LYS A 34 -15.48 10.63 -4.36
CA LYS A 34 -16.90 10.47 -4.07
C LYS A 34 -17.09 9.87 -2.68
N GLU A 35 -18.28 10.05 -2.12
CA GLU A 35 -18.60 9.52 -0.79
C GLU A 35 -18.32 8.01 -0.74
N ASN A 36 -17.64 7.57 0.33
CA ASN A 36 -17.24 6.18 0.56
C ASN A 36 -16.19 5.60 -0.42
N THR A 37 -15.58 6.40 -1.32
CA THR A 37 -14.51 5.93 -2.22
C THR A 37 -13.10 6.19 -1.69
N TYR A 38 -12.96 6.63 -0.44
CA TYR A 38 -11.70 6.90 0.26
C TYR A 38 -11.95 6.80 1.77
N GLU A 39 -10.89 6.65 2.55
CA GLU A 39 -10.88 6.95 3.98
C GLU A 39 -10.32 8.35 4.21
N GLU A 40 -10.84 9.06 5.20
CA GLU A 40 -10.33 10.38 5.60
C GLU A 40 -9.64 10.24 6.96
N ARG A 41 -8.40 10.71 7.04
CA ARG A 41 -7.59 10.74 8.26
C ARG A 41 -8.01 11.88 9.17
N GLU A 42 -7.47 11.89 10.39
CA GLU A 42 -7.77 12.93 11.40
C GLU A 42 -7.38 14.34 10.94
N ASP A 43 -6.36 14.46 10.08
CA ASP A 43 -5.90 15.71 9.48
C ASP A 43 -6.70 16.14 8.24
N GLY A 44 -7.70 15.35 7.83
CA GLY A 44 -8.52 15.57 6.64
C GLY A 44 -7.92 15.04 5.34
N GLU A 45 -6.77 14.36 5.40
CA GLU A 45 -6.17 13.72 4.23
C GLU A 45 -7.05 12.55 3.76
N LYS A 46 -7.33 12.52 2.45
CA LYS A 46 -8.07 11.42 1.82
C LYS A 46 -7.09 10.38 1.30
N VAL A 47 -7.23 9.15 1.77
CA VAL A 47 -6.36 8.03 1.42
C VAL A 47 -7.16 6.87 0.85
N PHE A 48 -6.51 6.05 0.03
CA PHE A 48 -7.11 4.87 -0.57
C PHE A 48 -6.70 3.58 0.16
N ILE A 49 -6.50 3.72 1.47
CA ILE A 49 -6.18 2.63 2.38
C ILE A 49 -7.47 2.22 3.07
N GLU A 50 -7.84 0.95 2.97
CA GLU A 50 -8.92 0.38 3.80
C GLU A 50 -8.36 -0.11 5.13
N ASP A 51 -8.88 0.40 6.24
CA ASP A 51 -8.63 -0.07 7.61
C ASP A 51 -7.14 -0.19 7.95
N GLY A 52 -6.34 0.71 7.37
CA GLY A 52 -4.89 0.69 7.47
C GLY A 52 -4.25 -0.60 6.93
N LYS A 53 -4.92 -1.41 6.11
CA LYS A 53 -4.50 -2.78 5.78
C LYS A 53 -4.20 -3.01 4.31
N TYR A 54 -5.01 -2.44 3.42
CA TYR A 54 -4.96 -2.69 1.98
C TYR A 54 -5.09 -1.38 1.22
N ILE A 55 -4.24 -1.17 0.23
CA ILE A 55 -4.33 -0.02 -0.69
C ILE A 55 -5.15 -0.43 -1.90
N TYR A 56 -6.01 0.46 -2.38
CA TYR A 56 -6.81 0.26 -3.57
C TYR A 56 -6.65 1.42 -4.56
N LEU A 57 -6.72 1.12 -5.85
CA LEU A 57 -6.81 2.12 -6.91
C LEU A 57 -7.95 1.75 -7.86
N GLU A 58 -8.93 2.64 -8.00
CA GLU A 58 -10.15 2.47 -8.80
C GLU A 58 -10.84 1.12 -8.53
N GLY A 59 -10.90 0.75 -7.25
CA GLY A 59 -11.49 -0.47 -6.74
C GLY A 59 -10.54 -1.66 -6.70
N ARG A 60 -9.41 -1.68 -7.42
CA ARG A 60 -8.47 -2.81 -7.46
C ARG A 60 -7.51 -2.75 -6.27
N ARG A 61 -7.35 -3.85 -5.54
CA ARG A 61 -6.35 -3.96 -4.47
C ARG A 61 -4.94 -4.00 -5.07
N MET A 62 -4.04 -3.18 -4.53
CA MET A 62 -2.62 -3.22 -4.88
C MET A 62 -1.95 -4.43 -4.23
N THR A 63 -1.08 -5.10 -4.98
CA THR A 63 -0.39 -6.34 -4.59
C THR A 63 0.99 -6.31 -5.19
N ALA A 64 2.00 -6.74 -4.42
CA ALA A 64 3.33 -6.94 -4.98
C ALA A 64 3.35 -8.06 -6.00
N ASP A 65 4.21 -7.95 -7.02
CA ASP A 65 4.49 -9.06 -7.91
C ASP A 65 5.06 -10.28 -7.14
N GLU A 66 4.66 -11.48 -7.56
CA GLU A 66 5.13 -12.74 -6.99
C GLU A 66 6.63 -12.97 -7.22
N ASP A 67 7.27 -12.30 -8.17
CA ASP A 67 8.73 -12.36 -8.37
C ASP A 67 9.48 -11.32 -7.53
N LEU A 68 8.82 -10.26 -7.05
CA LEU A 68 9.42 -9.20 -6.23
C LEU A 68 9.20 -9.39 -4.72
N LYS A 69 8.10 -10.07 -4.31
CA LYS A 69 7.68 -10.29 -2.90
C LYS A 69 7.10 -9.06 -2.22
N TYR A 70 7.73 -7.90 -2.41
CA TYR A 70 7.31 -6.63 -1.87
C TYR A 70 7.39 -5.53 -2.91
N GLU A 71 6.48 -4.57 -2.83
CA GLU A 71 6.45 -3.36 -3.66
C GLU A 71 6.01 -2.17 -2.81
N ALA A 72 6.41 -0.97 -3.22
CA ALA A 72 6.13 0.28 -2.54
C ALA A 72 5.00 1.04 -3.26
N TYR A 73 3.94 1.38 -2.54
CA TYR A 73 2.81 2.16 -3.07
C TYR A 73 2.48 3.35 -2.17
N SER A 74 2.14 4.48 -2.76
CA SER A 74 1.64 5.64 -2.03
C SER A 74 0.27 5.35 -1.41
N ALA A 75 -0.20 6.24 -0.53
CA ALA A 75 -1.55 6.17 0.03
C ALA A 75 -2.68 6.24 -1.03
N TRP A 76 -2.36 6.62 -2.27
CA TRP A 76 -3.28 6.70 -3.41
C TRP A 76 -3.10 5.57 -4.44
N GLY A 77 -2.27 4.57 -4.11
CA GLY A 77 -2.06 3.40 -4.97
C GLY A 77 -1.16 3.63 -6.17
N GLU A 78 -0.36 4.70 -6.16
CA GLU A 78 0.69 4.92 -7.15
C GLU A 78 1.97 4.19 -6.72
N GLU A 79 2.57 3.45 -7.64
CA GLU A 79 3.82 2.71 -7.40
C GLU A 79 5.02 3.65 -7.35
N ALA A 80 5.98 3.39 -6.44
CA ALA A 80 7.27 4.07 -6.45
C ALA A 80 8.03 3.77 -7.75
N LYS A 81 8.71 4.76 -8.34
CA LYS A 81 9.38 4.58 -9.63
C LYS A 81 10.87 4.31 -9.50
N THR A 82 11.46 4.73 -8.39
CA THR A 82 12.88 4.63 -8.09
C THR A 82 13.09 4.26 -6.63
N GLY A 83 14.28 3.74 -6.30
CA GLY A 83 14.64 3.45 -4.91
C GLY A 83 14.63 4.69 -4.01
N ASP A 84 14.95 5.86 -4.55
CA ASP A 84 14.90 7.13 -3.80
C ASP A 84 13.46 7.52 -3.45
N ASP A 85 12.50 7.27 -4.36
CA ASP A 85 11.07 7.53 -4.10
C ASP A 85 10.57 6.70 -2.90
N VAL A 86 11.07 5.46 -2.77
CA VAL A 86 10.64 4.51 -1.73
C VAL A 86 10.84 5.08 -0.32
N THR A 87 11.87 5.91 -0.11
CA THR A 87 12.25 6.43 1.22
C THR A 87 11.86 7.89 1.47
N ASP A 88 11.13 8.56 0.57
CA ASP A 88 10.61 9.92 0.79
C ASP A 88 9.60 9.98 1.97
N GLY A 89 9.15 8.81 2.44
CA GLY A 89 8.29 8.64 3.60
C GLY A 89 6.80 8.78 3.30
N ASP A 90 6.43 8.63 2.04
CA ASP A 90 5.05 8.64 1.55
C ASP A 90 4.57 7.27 1.04
N PHE A 91 5.47 6.27 1.05
CA PHE A 91 5.22 4.94 0.48
C PHE A 91 5.08 3.86 1.53
N TYR A 92 4.12 2.97 1.30
CA TYR A 92 3.80 1.80 2.14
C TYR A 92 4.37 0.55 1.50
N LEU A 93 4.93 -0.34 2.33
CA LEU A 93 5.40 -1.64 1.86
C LEU A 93 4.25 -2.63 1.77
N ILE A 94 3.99 -3.15 0.58
CA ILE A 94 2.90 -4.09 0.28
C ILE A 94 3.50 -5.45 -0.06
N ASN A 95 2.88 -6.55 0.39
CA ASN A 95 3.28 -7.91 0.00
C ASN A 95 2.40 -8.47 -1.14
N THR A 96 2.68 -9.69 -1.61
CA THR A 96 1.93 -10.32 -2.72
C THR A 96 0.45 -10.58 -2.41
N SER A 97 0.07 -10.65 -1.13
CA SER A 97 -1.34 -10.71 -0.70
C SER A 97 -2.04 -9.34 -0.67
N GLY A 98 -1.29 -8.27 -0.91
CA GLY A 98 -1.71 -6.87 -0.85
C GLY A 98 -1.66 -6.25 0.54
N SER A 99 -1.23 -7.01 1.56
CA SER A 99 -1.23 -6.52 2.94
C SER A 99 -0.10 -5.52 3.17
N ILE A 100 -0.42 -4.41 3.82
CA ILE A 100 0.57 -3.44 4.32
C ILE A 100 1.45 -4.08 5.41
N GLN A 101 2.76 -3.95 5.27
CA GLN A 101 3.75 -4.53 6.17
C GLN A 101 4.09 -3.56 7.31
N LYS A 102 3.29 -3.55 8.37
CA LYS A 102 3.47 -2.67 9.54
C LYS A 102 4.50 -3.18 10.54
N ASN A 103 5.26 -2.27 11.16
CA ASN A 103 6.24 -2.55 12.21
C ASN A 103 7.21 -3.67 11.81
N ARG A 104 7.94 -3.48 10.71
CA ARG A 104 8.85 -4.49 10.19
C ARG A 104 10.27 -3.98 10.16
N ARG A 105 11.21 -4.91 10.34
CA ARG A 105 12.64 -4.65 10.32
C ARG A 105 13.33 -5.70 9.47
N ASN A 106 14.25 -5.27 8.60
CA ASN A 106 15.07 -6.09 7.73
C ASN A 106 14.23 -7.13 6.96
N LEU A 107 13.06 -6.71 6.44
CA LEU A 107 12.32 -7.56 5.52
C LEU A 107 13.08 -7.64 4.22
N LYS A 108 13.54 -8.85 3.89
CA LYS A 108 14.29 -9.11 2.67
C LYS A 108 13.37 -9.47 1.52
N ASP A 109 13.50 -8.78 0.39
CA ASP A 109 12.79 -9.11 -0.86
C ASP A 109 13.48 -10.27 -1.62
N ARG A 110 13.08 -10.49 -2.88
CA ARG A 110 13.68 -11.53 -3.74
C ARG A 110 14.91 -11.06 -4.52
N GLU A 111 15.21 -9.77 -4.50
CA GLU A 111 16.37 -9.15 -5.14
C GLU A 111 17.49 -8.82 -4.14
N ASP A 112 17.39 -9.40 -2.94
CA ASP A 112 18.31 -9.23 -1.83
C ASP A 112 18.33 -7.82 -1.17
N ASN A 113 17.32 -6.98 -1.43
CA ASN A 113 17.16 -5.70 -0.71
C ASN A 113 16.40 -5.87 0.60
N TYR A 114 16.61 -4.93 1.52
CA TYR A 114 16.00 -4.88 2.84
C TYR A 114 15.10 -3.67 3.01
N TYR A 115 13.98 -3.88 3.69
CA TYR A 115 13.03 -2.83 4.07
C TYR A 115 12.84 -2.78 5.59
N CYS A 116 12.71 -1.56 6.12
CA CYS A 116 12.19 -1.31 7.46
C CYS A 116 10.95 -0.40 7.34
N THR A 117 9.95 -0.61 8.21
CA THR A 117 8.69 0.13 8.18
C THR A 117 8.22 0.55 9.57
N ASP A 118 7.53 1.69 9.62
CA ASP A 118 6.95 2.24 10.84
C ASP A 118 5.66 1.52 11.28
N SER A 119 4.95 2.09 12.28
CA SER A 119 3.71 1.51 12.80
C SER A 119 2.55 1.46 11.80
N ASP A 120 2.57 2.32 10.79
CA ASP A 120 1.56 2.40 9.74
C ASP A 120 1.96 1.65 8.48
N GLY A 121 3.20 1.17 8.43
CA GLY A 121 3.76 0.42 7.32
C GLY A 121 4.40 1.31 6.26
N VAL A 122 4.60 2.59 6.56
CA VAL A 122 5.40 3.51 5.75
C VAL A 122 6.84 3.04 5.81
N ILE A 123 7.50 3.06 4.65
CA ILE A 123 8.90 2.64 4.51
C ILE A 123 9.80 3.72 5.09
N THR A 124 10.67 3.29 6.01
CA THR A 124 11.62 4.17 6.70
C THR A 124 13.07 3.84 6.36
N TYR A 125 13.29 2.75 5.62
CA TYR A 125 14.58 2.32 5.09
C TYR A 125 14.39 1.40 3.89
N PHE A 126 15.21 1.60 2.87
CA PHE A 126 15.39 0.70 1.73
C PHE A 126 16.89 0.65 1.36
N GLY A 127 17.45 -0.55 1.21
CA GLY A 127 18.85 -0.69 0.85
C GLY A 127 19.31 -2.13 0.66
N THR A 128 20.55 -2.31 0.19
CA THR A 128 21.18 -3.62 -0.03
C THR A 128 21.81 -4.21 1.24
N GLU A 129 21.85 -3.43 2.32
CA GLU A 129 22.34 -3.84 3.64
C GLU A 129 21.20 -3.81 4.67
N GLU A 130 21.39 -4.46 5.82
CA GLU A 130 20.40 -4.42 6.89
C GLU A 130 20.35 -3.05 7.57
N CYS A 131 19.17 -2.62 8.05
CA CYS A 131 19.06 -1.36 8.80
C CYS A 131 19.66 -1.54 10.22
N GLU A 132 20.93 -1.18 10.39
CA GLU A 132 21.63 -1.13 11.68
C GLU A 132 21.42 0.25 12.34
N ASN A 133 20.71 0.28 13.48
CA ASN A 133 20.35 1.48 14.27
C ASN A 133 19.16 2.32 13.76
N HIS A 134 18.03 1.69 13.41
CA HIS A 134 16.81 2.43 13.06
C HIS A 134 16.00 2.77 14.31
N ASN A 135 15.85 4.06 14.61
CA ASN A 135 14.87 4.55 15.58
C ASN A 135 13.54 4.72 14.85
N ARG A 136 12.45 4.13 15.36
CA ARG A 136 11.17 4.02 14.62
C ARG A 136 10.52 5.36 14.24
N ASP A 137 11.05 6.45 14.79
CA ASP A 137 10.51 7.80 14.68
C ASP A 137 11.38 8.74 13.80
N GLU A 138 12.45 8.24 13.16
CA GLU A 138 13.36 9.05 12.34
C GLU A 138 13.29 8.66 10.85
N LYS A 139 12.97 9.64 9.98
CA LYS A 139 13.17 9.54 8.52
C LYS A 139 14.67 9.59 8.25
N HIS A 140 15.19 8.69 7.43
CA HIS A 140 16.59 8.73 6.99
C HIS A 140 16.65 9.37 5.61
N GLU A 141 17.41 10.48 5.51
CA GLU A 141 17.78 11.15 4.25
C GLU A 141 18.78 10.33 3.43
#